data_AF-A0A447U6T6-F1
#
_entry.id   AF-A0A447U6T6-F1
#
_cell.length_a   1.000
_cell.length_b   1.000
_cell.length_c   1.000
_cell.angle_alpha   90.00
_cell.angle_beta   90.00
_cell.angle_gamma   90.00
#
_symmetry.space_group_name_H-M   'P 1'
#
loop_
_entity.id
_entity.type
_entity.pdbx_description
1 polymer ?
#
loop_
_entity_poly.entity_id
_entity_poly.type
_entity_poly.pdbx_seq_one_letter_code
_entity_poly.pdbx_strand_id
1 'polypeptide(L)'
;MGYQISQHTHKVITKGKKYSDIFNNVLRYLLESGAEMAAGHTMQVGKTTFMKLRDPLDDEYYLQGPGTTLVVELIEEDECNAH
;
A
#
# COMPACT_ATOMS: atom_id res chain seq x y z
N MET A 1 37.93 -10.05 29.59
CA MET A 1 36.45 -10.11 29.55
C MET A 1 35.96 -8.88 28.80
N GLY A 2 35.64 -9.03 27.51
CA GLY A 2 35.14 -7.94 26.67
C GLY A 2 33.63 -8.09 26.50
N TYR A 3 32.86 -7.08 26.89
CA TYR A 3 31.44 -7.01 26.57
C TYR A 3 31.28 -6.49 25.14
N GLN A 4 30.74 -7.32 24.25
CA GLN A 4 30.21 -6.84 22.97
C GLN A 4 28.80 -6.31 23.20
N ILE A 5 28.63 -5.00 23.03
CA ILE A 5 27.31 -4.37 23.00
C ILE A 5 26.77 -4.56 21.59
N SER A 6 25.89 -5.54 21.41
CA SER A 6 25.12 -5.72 20.18
C SER A 6 24.14 -4.56 20.05
N GLN A 7 24.47 -3.58 19.19
CA GLN A 7 23.59 -2.48 18.83
C GLN A 7 22.43 -3.04 17.98
N HIS A 8 21.38 -3.54 18.63
CA HIS A 8 20.09 -3.79 17.97
C HIS A 8 19.44 -2.45 17.62
N THR A 9 19.78 -1.94 16.44
CA THR A 9 19.19 -0.73 15.87
C THR A 9 17.71 -1.01 15.61
N HIS A 10 16.85 -0.59 16.54
CA HIS A 10 15.42 -0.47 16.27
C HIS A 10 15.25 0.63 15.23
N LYS A 11 15.17 0.23 13.96
CA LYS A 11 14.89 1.14 12.85
C LYS A 11 13.48 1.69 13.09
N VAL A 12 13.39 2.94 13.54
CA VAL A 12 12.11 3.67 13.60
C VAL A 12 11.63 3.82 12.15
N ILE A 13 10.73 2.94 11.72
CA ILE A 13 10.10 3.03 10.41
C ILE A 13 9.08 4.16 10.51
N THR A 14 9.41 5.32 9.94
CA THR A 14 8.47 6.44 9.87
C THR A 14 7.30 6.07 8.97
N LYS A 15 6.10 6.59 9.27
CA LYS A 15 4.91 6.38 8.42
C LYS A 15 5.17 6.75 6.96
N GLY A 16 5.95 7.82 6.73
CA GLY A 16 6.36 8.23 5.39
C GLY A 16 7.17 7.17 4.64
N LYS A 17 8.12 6.50 5.32
CA LYS A 17 8.87 5.40 4.72
C LYS A 17 7.95 4.22 4.35
N LYS A 18 7.02 3.85 5.23
CA LYS A 18 6.05 2.77 4.97
C LYS A 18 5.25 3.05 3.70
N TYR A 19 4.66 4.23 3.57
CA TYR A 19 3.85 4.58 2.41
C TYR A 19 4.68 4.69 1.12
N SER A 20 5.88 5.25 1.20
CA SER A 20 6.79 5.32 0.05
C SER A 20 7.20 3.93 -0.45
N ASP A 21 7.53 3.00 0.46
CA ASP A 21 7.92 1.64 0.08
C ASP A 21 6.76 0.90 -0.60
N ILE A 22 5.52 1.03 -0.09
CA ILE A 22 4.31 0.46 -0.72
C ILE A 22 4.11 1.04 -2.13
N PHE A 23 4.14 2.37 -2.26
CA PHE A 23 3.92 3.05 -3.53
C PHE A 23 4.98 2.67 -4.58
N ASN A 24 6.25 2.60 -4.19
CA ASN A 24 7.33 2.21 -5.08
C ASN A 24 7.20 0.76 -5.57
N ASN A 25 6.77 -0.16 -4.70
CA ASN A 25 6.55 -1.55 -5.09
C ASN A 25 5.40 -1.67 -6.10
N VAL A 26 4.31 -0.92 -5.88
CA VAL A 26 3.17 -0.87 -6.79
C VAL A 26 3.60 -0.34 -8.16
N LEU A 27 4.26 0.83 -8.21
CA LEU A 27 4.70 1.42 -9.47
C LEU A 27 5.67 0.51 -10.23
N ARG A 28 6.58 -0.16 -9.51
CA ARG A 28 7.50 -1.13 -10.13
C ARG A 28 6.73 -2.29 -10.75
N TYR A 29 5.75 -2.85 -10.03
CA TYR A 29 4.91 -3.94 -10.55
C TYR A 29 4.17 -3.52 -11.84
N LEU A 30 3.55 -2.34 -11.86
CA LEU A 30 2.85 -1.86 -13.06
C LEU A 30 3.79 -1.68 -14.25
N LEU A 31 4.97 -1.12 -14.00
CA LEU A 31 5.98 -0.91 -15.04
C LEU A 31 6.49 -2.24 -15.63
N GLU A 32 6.76 -3.23 -14.78
CA GLU A 32 7.35 -4.51 -15.20
C GLU A 32 6.32 -5.46 -15.81
N SER A 33 5.08 -5.46 -15.32
CA SER A 33 4.03 -6.39 -15.77
C SER A 33 3.19 -5.85 -16.93
N GLY A 34 3.14 -4.52 -17.11
CA GLY A 34 2.18 -3.87 -18.00
C GLY A 34 0.73 -4.01 -17.54
N ALA A 35 0.50 -4.44 -16.28
CA ALA A 35 -0.84 -4.55 -15.72
C ALA A 35 -1.47 -3.18 -15.52
N GLU A 36 -2.79 -3.13 -15.68
CA GLU A 36 -3.59 -1.94 -15.40
C GLU A 36 -4.21 -2.02 -14.00
N MET A 37 -4.40 -0.86 -13.37
CA MET A 37 -5.11 -0.74 -12.11
C MET A 37 -6.55 -0.28 -12.35
N ALA A 38 -7.50 -0.99 -11.75
CA ALA A 38 -8.91 -0.65 -11.76
C ALA A 38 -9.50 -0.82 -10.36
N ALA A 39 -10.63 -0.16 -10.11
CA ALA A 39 -11.42 -0.40 -8.91
C ALA A 39 -11.79 -1.89 -8.80
N GLY A 40 -11.76 -2.41 -7.57
CA GLY A 40 -11.94 -3.84 -7.27
C GLY A 40 -10.64 -4.66 -7.29
N HIS A 41 -9.55 -4.14 -7.85
CA HIS A 41 -8.27 -4.86 -7.81
C HIS A 41 -7.70 -4.87 -6.38
N THR A 42 -7.15 -6.02 -6.01
CA THR A 42 -6.46 -6.22 -4.71
C THR A 42 -5.06 -6.76 -4.95
N MET A 43 -4.08 -6.25 -4.20
CA MET A 43 -2.67 -6.67 -4.29
C MET A 43 -2.05 -6.82 -2.91
N GLN A 44 -1.37 -7.92 -2.67
CA GLN A 44 -0.59 -8.10 -1.44
C GLN A 44 0.67 -7.22 -1.48
N VAL A 45 0.82 -6.33 -0.50
CA VAL A 45 1.94 -5.36 -0.41
C VAL A 45 2.81 -5.55 0.83
N GLY A 46 2.44 -6.49 1.69
CA GLY A 46 3.19 -6.89 2.87
C GLY A 46 2.84 -8.33 3.27
N LYS A 47 3.32 -8.78 4.43
CA LYS A 47 3.06 -10.14 4.89
C LYS A 47 1.57 -10.42 5.10
N THR A 48 0.87 -9.48 5.73
CA THR A 48 -0.58 -9.56 6.03
C THR A 48 -1.37 -8.38 5.47
N THR A 49 -0.69 -7.41 4.85
CA THR A 49 -1.30 -6.19 4.34
C THR A 49 -1.58 -6.29 2.85
N PHE A 50 -2.82 -5.96 2.48
CA PHE A 50 -3.29 -5.89 1.11
C PHE A 50 -3.66 -4.46 0.77
N MET A 51 -3.44 -4.10 -0.49
CA MET A 51 -3.89 -2.87 -1.10
C MET A 51 -5.15 -3.19 -1.91
N LYS A 52 -6.28 -2.59 -1.55
CA LYS A 52 -7.52 -2.63 -2.32
C LYS A 52 -7.72 -1.30 -3.01
N LEU A 53 -8.12 -1.34 -4.28
CA LEU A 53 -8.47 -0.17 -5.06
C LEU A 53 -9.98 -0.05 -5.14
N ARG A 54 -10.50 1.16 -4.96
CA ARG A 54 -11.90 1.48 -5.20
C ARG A 54 -12.04 2.81 -5.91
N ASP A 55 -13.19 3.01 -6.53
CA ASP A 55 -13.59 4.33 -6.96
C ASP A 55 -13.82 5.24 -5.73
N PRO A 56 -13.60 6.55 -5.86
CA PRO A 56 -14.07 7.51 -4.88
C PRO A 56 -15.58 7.34 -4.63
N LEU A 57 -16.01 7.50 -3.39
CA LEU A 57 -17.42 7.55 -3.05
C LEU A 57 -18.05 8.87 -3.51
N ASP A 58 -19.37 8.91 -3.61
CA ASP A 58 -20.10 10.11 -4.05
C ASP A 58 -19.87 11.32 -3.12
N ASP A 59 -19.68 11.08 -1.82
CA ASP A 59 -19.37 12.11 -0.82
C ASP A 59 -17.88 12.50 -0.79
N GLU A 60 -17.03 11.79 -1.51
CA GLU A 60 -15.60 12.09 -1.72
C GLU A 60 -15.36 12.91 -2.99
N TYR A 61 -16.30 13.81 -3.33
CA TYR A 61 -16.25 14.64 -4.54
C TYR A 61 -14.94 15.42 -4.71
N TYR A 62 -14.25 15.73 -3.61
CA TYR A 62 -12.95 16.42 -3.61
C TYR A 62 -11.80 15.58 -4.18
N LEU A 63 -11.99 14.26 -4.35
CA LEU A 63 -11.04 13.36 -5.00
C LEU A 63 -11.28 13.25 -6.52
N GLN A 64 -12.41 13.75 -7.01
CA GLN A 64 -12.72 13.73 -8.43
C GLN A 64 -11.86 14.75 -9.18
N GLY A 65 -11.24 14.31 -10.26
CA GLY A 65 -10.34 15.14 -11.09
C GLY A 65 -10.58 14.90 -12.58
N PRO A 66 -9.85 15.61 -13.46
CA PRO A 66 -9.99 15.46 -14.91
C PRO A 66 -9.53 14.08 -15.44
N GLY A 67 -8.87 13.27 -14.60
CA GLY A 67 -8.47 11.90 -14.91
C GLY A 67 -9.06 10.91 -13.92
N THR A 68 -8.82 9.62 -14.17
CA THR A 68 -9.24 8.54 -13.28
C THR A 68 -8.53 8.65 -11.93
N THR A 69 -9.32 8.80 -10.86
CA THR A 69 -8.83 8.72 -9.48
C THR A 69 -9.20 7.36 -8.91
N LEU A 70 -8.23 6.69 -8.27
CA LEU A 70 -8.47 5.48 -7.48
C LEU A 70 -8.09 5.75 -6.03
N VAL A 71 -8.93 5.29 -5.10
CA VAL A 71 -8.66 5.32 -3.67
C VAL A 71 -7.98 4.02 -3.27
N VAL A 72 -6.89 4.16 -2.50
CA VAL A 72 -6.10 3.06 -1.97
C VAL A 72 -6.50 2.80 -0.53
N GLU A 73 -6.98 1.59 -0.26
CA GLU A 73 -7.27 1.12 1.09
C GLU A 73 -6.24 0.04 1.47
N LEU A 74 -5.60 0.21 2.63
CA LEU A 74 -4.74 -0.81 3.19
C LEU A 74 -5.55 -1.64 4.18
N ILE A 75 -5.81 -2.88 3.80
CA ILE A 75 -6.60 -3.84 4.57
C ILE A 75 -5.71 -4.98 5.07
N GLU A 76 -6.10 -5.65 6.14
CA GLU A 76 -5.46 -6.90 6.56
C GLU A 76 -6.10 -8.11 5.85
N GLU A 77 -5.48 -9.29 5.97
CA GLU A 77 -5.91 -10.53 5.29
C GLU A 77 -7.38 -10.88 5.55
N ASP A 78 -7.84 -10.69 6.78
CA ASP A 78 -9.20 -11.04 7.22
C ASP A 78 -10.28 -10.19 6.53
N GLU A 79 -9.92 -9.02 6.01
CA GLU A 79 -10.83 -8.06 5.37
C GLU A 79 -10.90 -8.25 3.84
N CYS A 80 -10.01 -9.07 3.27
CA CYS A 80 -9.95 -9.31 1.83
C CYS A 80 -11.18 -10.10 1.30
N ASN A 81 -11.90 -10.80 2.18
CA ASN A 81 -13.04 -11.68 1.85
C ASN A 81 -14.36 -11.26 2.54
N ALA A 82 -14.43 -10.08 3.14
CA ALA A 82 -15.68 -9.56 3.69
C ALA A 82 -16.62 -9.16 2.54
N HIS A 83 -17.58 -10.04 2.25
CA HIS A 83 -18.63 -9.90 1.24
C HIS A 83 -19.60 -8.76 1.53
#